data_AF-F9ECU6-F1
#
_entry.id   AF-F9ECU6-F1
#
_cell.length_a   1.000
_cell.length_b   1.000
_cell.length_c   1.000
_cell.angle_alpha   90.00
_cell.angle_beta   90.00
_cell.angle_gamma   90.00
#
_symmetry.space_group_name_H-M   'P 1'
#
loop_
_entity.id
_entity.type
_entity.pdbx_description
1 polymer ?
#
loop_
_entity_poly.entity_id
_entity_poly.type
_entity_poly.pdbx_seq_one_letter_code
_entity_poly.pdbx_strand_id
1 'polypeptide(L)'
;MQAGQDDPAYANALLADIDPGRLLDLPADIQNKMTARDAKDQTDWSLRPEAAQDLTSALGHNLATASYTWPDNQAADYTNKLVDATEEKGKSERLKALNGMLMASRSGNGDRTAESVGLDYSDSMLATLAQRMENYSPQKWDNTSPRDWLNRLSNPPNDSPFLPENLYSGNPLAGVVHAMTGNPQAAQKWLVARPDGQGAPDPASLRQTKETVRRVQDLVGWGSLKEKGWATDWATMAYEIDSQGWVSSDPAAMSQEERSYQDYASATAISGILNGIGSSEKPVTLPDGVRNLVSETLANHPDSVVESTDSTNSKSPVSSGEMEADDGTTTYDYRPLFTNRALSNLVGQISYNETASSRLGESVTVYNQKVFDDAVATYKDSGDFTPVDAAVDAQCRTNGFFAGAAGYQMVNDAQPFNEDQESSASSGVQDMKDAALMQNYEQLTASLLNSGLYDSDDLLGAVRDSGKNRQTDRVVDEDGNPLTVGMDPSEIEDTGVKAGLDRVGGYLYHRADGTLDYTDTRYSSFKDGYEAAKPSSGGAPAHSWGG
;
A
#
# COMPACT_ATOMS: atom_id res chain seq x y z
N MET A 1 30.11 14.06 -18.83
CA MET A 1 28.83 13.35 -18.67
C MET A 1 28.08 13.89 -17.47
N GLN A 2 28.49 13.61 -16.23
CA GLN A 2 27.79 14.12 -15.04
C GLN A 2 27.53 15.64 -15.06
N ALA A 3 28.53 16.45 -15.42
CA ALA A 3 28.38 17.91 -15.46
C ALA A 3 27.33 18.46 -16.46
N GLY A 4 26.86 17.64 -17.42
CA GLY A 4 25.86 18.04 -18.43
C GLY A 4 24.68 17.08 -18.52
N GLN A 5 24.53 16.15 -17.57
CA GLN A 5 23.56 15.06 -17.68
C GLN A 5 22.09 15.52 -17.63
N ASP A 6 21.87 16.70 -17.04
CA ASP A 6 20.56 17.36 -16.94
C ASP A 6 20.40 18.51 -17.96
N ASP A 7 21.34 18.66 -18.90
CA ASP A 7 21.24 19.59 -20.03
C ASP A 7 20.60 18.86 -21.23
N PRO A 8 19.40 19.28 -21.69
CA PRO A 8 18.72 18.59 -22.78
C PRO A 8 19.50 18.58 -24.10
N ALA A 9 20.25 19.63 -24.43
CA ALA A 9 21.04 19.66 -25.67
C ALA A 9 22.21 18.68 -25.59
N TYR A 10 22.89 18.62 -24.44
CA TYR A 10 23.95 17.63 -24.20
C TYR A 10 23.41 16.20 -24.25
N ALA A 11 22.32 15.91 -23.55
CA ALA A 11 21.71 14.59 -23.49
C ALA A 11 21.24 14.11 -24.86
N ASN A 12 20.59 14.99 -25.63
CA ASN A 12 20.18 14.68 -27.00
C ASN A 12 21.38 14.40 -27.92
N ALA A 13 22.42 15.24 -27.87
CA ALA A 13 23.62 15.04 -28.68
C ALA A 13 24.32 13.71 -28.34
N LEU A 14 24.45 13.39 -27.05
CA LEU A 14 25.02 12.14 -26.58
C LEU A 14 24.27 10.92 -27.12
N LEU A 15 22.94 10.90 -27.00
CA LEU A 15 22.11 9.75 -27.39
C LEU A 15 21.89 9.65 -28.90
N ALA A 16 22.09 10.74 -29.65
CA ALA A 16 22.09 10.72 -31.12
C ALA A 16 23.37 10.07 -31.69
N ASP A 17 24.51 10.21 -31.00
CA ASP A 17 25.81 9.73 -31.46
C ASP A 17 26.15 8.31 -30.97
N ILE A 18 25.37 7.74 -30.05
CA ILE A 18 25.60 6.42 -29.46
C ILE A 18 24.43 5.49 -29.78
N ASP A 19 24.73 4.40 -30.48
CA ASP A 19 23.77 3.31 -30.71
C ASP A 19 23.28 2.72 -29.36
N PRO A 20 21.97 2.43 -29.19
CA PRO A 20 21.42 1.90 -27.94
C PRO A 20 22.13 0.64 -27.41
N GLY A 21 22.53 -0.30 -28.28
CA GLY A 21 23.29 -1.46 -27.86
C GLY A 21 24.69 -1.12 -27.37
N ARG A 22 25.33 -0.12 -28.01
CA ARG A 22 26.61 0.41 -27.54
C ARG A 22 26.46 1.15 -26.20
N LEU A 23 25.40 1.93 -26.01
CA LEU A 23 25.09 2.65 -24.78
C LEU A 23 25.06 1.68 -23.59
N LEU A 24 24.37 0.54 -23.74
CA LEU A 24 24.24 -0.49 -22.72
C LEU A 24 25.53 -1.31 -22.49
N ASP A 25 26.44 -1.37 -23.47
CA ASP A 25 27.75 -2.01 -23.30
C ASP A 25 28.75 -1.13 -22.50
N LEU A 26 28.56 0.19 -22.46
CA LEU A 26 29.53 1.14 -21.86
C LEU A 26 29.81 0.89 -20.37
N PRO A 27 28.83 0.63 -19.48
CA PRO A 27 29.09 0.35 -18.07
C PRO A 27 29.99 -0.88 -17.86
N ALA A 28 29.74 -1.96 -18.60
CA ALA A 28 30.58 -3.16 -18.54
C ALA A 28 31.99 -2.90 -19.07
N ASP A 29 32.10 -2.16 -20.18
CA ASP A 29 33.38 -1.81 -20.78
C ASP A 29 34.25 -0.95 -19.85
N ILE A 30 33.67 0.05 -19.19
CA ILE A 30 34.43 0.93 -18.30
C ILE A 30 34.87 0.16 -17.05
N GLN A 31 34.02 -0.69 -16.48
CA GLN A 31 34.38 -1.50 -15.32
C GLN A 31 35.53 -2.44 -15.67
N ASN A 32 35.44 -3.19 -16.77
CA ASN A 32 36.48 -4.12 -17.19
C ASN A 32 37.82 -3.41 -17.46
N LYS A 33 37.80 -2.16 -17.95
CA LYS A 33 39.03 -1.36 -18.16
C LYS A 33 39.65 -0.84 -16.87
N MET A 34 38.87 -0.69 -15.81
CA MET A 34 39.33 -0.21 -14.50
C MET A 34 39.71 -1.35 -13.55
N THR A 35 39.31 -2.59 -13.87
CA THR A 35 39.70 -3.79 -13.13
C THR A 35 41.09 -4.27 -13.58
N ALA A 36 41.98 -4.46 -12.61
CA ALA A 36 43.27 -5.12 -12.77
C ALA A 36 43.26 -6.44 -11.98
N ARG A 37 44.05 -7.41 -12.45
CA ARG A 37 44.20 -8.71 -11.80
C ARG A 37 45.59 -8.81 -11.20
N ASP A 38 45.68 -9.11 -9.91
CA ASP A 38 46.95 -9.44 -9.29
C ASP A 38 47.43 -10.81 -9.80
N ALA A 39 48.62 -10.81 -10.40
CA ALA A 39 49.19 -12.01 -11.01
C ALA A 39 49.57 -13.09 -9.99
N LYS A 40 49.77 -12.74 -8.71
CA LYS A 40 50.27 -13.64 -7.66
C LYS A 40 49.16 -14.44 -6.99
N ASP A 41 48.05 -13.82 -6.65
CA ASP A 41 46.94 -14.45 -5.93
C ASP A 41 45.67 -14.56 -6.75
N GLN A 42 45.69 -14.11 -8.01
CA GLN A 42 44.56 -14.15 -8.94
C GLN A 42 43.34 -13.37 -8.44
N THR A 43 43.54 -12.42 -7.51
CA THR A 43 42.49 -11.53 -7.04
C THR A 43 42.31 -10.36 -8.02
N ASP A 44 41.07 -10.04 -8.32
CA ASP A 44 40.73 -8.87 -9.12
C ASP A 44 40.56 -7.67 -8.17
N TRP A 45 41.12 -6.51 -8.52
CA TRP A 45 40.92 -5.26 -7.81
C TRP A 45 40.65 -4.13 -8.81
N SER A 46 39.79 -3.17 -8.45
CA SER A 46 39.41 -2.07 -9.34
C SER A 46 40.05 -0.76 -8.92
N LEU A 47 40.62 -0.03 -9.88
CA LEU A 47 41.12 1.35 -9.72
C LEU A 47 39.98 2.33 -9.41
N ARG A 48 38.76 2.00 -9.83
CA ARG A 48 37.53 2.74 -9.55
C ARG A 48 36.39 1.73 -9.39
N PRO A 49 36.17 1.19 -8.18
CA PRO A 49 35.17 0.15 -7.93
C PRO A 49 33.79 0.49 -8.47
N GLU A 50 33.36 1.75 -8.32
CA GLU A 50 32.04 2.24 -8.72
C GLU A 50 31.98 2.80 -10.16
N ALA A 51 32.95 2.49 -11.03
CA ALA A 51 33.01 3.07 -12.37
C ALA A 51 31.77 2.77 -13.22
N ALA A 52 31.26 1.54 -13.12
CA ALA A 52 30.01 1.13 -13.74
C ALA A 52 28.79 1.87 -13.16
N GLN A 53 28.63 1.87 -11.83
CA GLN A 53 27.48 2.49 -11.15
C GLN A 53 27.38 4.00 -11.40
N ASP A 54 28.51 4.71 -11.32
CA ASP A 54 28.57 6.14 -11.60
C ASP A 54 28.19 6.44 -13.06
N LEU A 55 28.53 5.52 -13.98
CA LEU A 55 28.21 5.68 -15.39
C LEU A 55 26.75 5.33 -15.68
N THR A 56 26.20 4.26 -15.12
CA THR A 56 24.77 3.93 -15.27
C THR A 56 23.90 5.06 -14.72
N SER A 57 24.24 5.60 -13.55
CA SER A 57 23.54 6.76 -12.98
C SER A 57 23.56 7.95 -13.95
N ALA A 58 24.72 8.34 -14.46
CA ALA A 58 24.82 9.46 -15.38
C ALA A 58 24.09 9.22 -16.71
N LEU A 59 24.13 7.98 -17.23
CA LEU A 59 23.39 7.61 -18.44
C LEU A 59 21.88 7.61 -18.19
N GLY A 60 21.42 7.21 -16.99
CA GLY A 60 20.02 7.35 -16.55
C GLY A 60 19.55 8.79 -16.60
N HIS A 61 20.30 9.72 -16.03
CA HIS A 61 20.01 11.17 -16.11
C HIS A 61 19.92 11.69 -17.55
N ASN A 62 20.86 11.29 -18.42
CA ASN A 62 20.80 11.70 -19.82
C ASN A 62 19.56 11.11 -20.53
N LEU A 63 19.22 9.86 -20.25
CA LEU A 63 18.06 9.20 -20.85
C LEU A 63 16.75 9.84 -20.40
N ALA A 64 16.60 10.07 -19.10
CA ALA A 64 15.51 10.83 -18.49
C ALA A 64 15.33 12.21 -19.14
N THR A 65 16.40 13.02 -19.11
CA THR A 65 16.42 14.39 -19.64
C THR A 65 16.10 14.44 -21.13
N ALA A 66 16.68 13.55 -21.94
CA ALA A 66 16.42 13.54 -23.37
C ALA A 66 14.99 13.08 -23.70
N SER A 67 14.50 12.05 -23.00
CA SER A 67 13.16 11.48 -23.24
C SER A 67 12.06 12.54 -23.14
N TYR A 68 12.16 13.47 -22.20
CA TYR A 68 11.21 14.57 -22.04
C TYR A 68 11.14 15.56 -23.20
N THR A 69 12.18 15.61 -24.03
CA THR A 69 12.22 16.51 -25.19
C THR A 69 11.79 15.84 -26.48
N TRP A 70 11.61 14.52 -26.47
CA TRP A 70 11.27 13.74 -27.65
C TRP A 70 9.76 13.71 -27.88
N PRO A 71 9.32 13.73 -29.14
CA PRO A 71 7.97 13.29 -29.49
C PRO A 71 7.71 11.85 -29.04
N ASP A 72 6.47 11.53 -28.69
CA ASP A 72 6.09 10.21 -28.15
C ASP A 72 6.55 9.04 -29.02
N ASN A 73 6.46 9.16 -30.34
CA ASN A 73 6.89 8.11 -31.28
C ASN A 73 8.42 7.93 -31.27
N GLN A 74 9.18 9.02 -31.15
CA GLN A 74 10.64 8.95 -31.05
C GLN A 74 11.06 8.29 -29.73
N ALA A 75 10.40 8.64 -28.62
CA ALA A 75 10.64 8.02 -27.32
C ALA A 75 10.35 6.51 -27.33
N ALA A 76 9.22 6.10 -27.91
CA ALA A 76 8.86 4.69 -28.07
C ALA A 76 9.85 3.94 -28.99
N ASP A 77 10.24 4.52 -30.12
CA ASP A 77 11.19 3.91 -31.05
C ASP A 77 12.58 3.73 -30.43
N TYR A 78 13.06 4.71 -29.67
CA TYR A 78 14.34 4.60 -28.94
C TYR A 78 14.26 3.50 -27.87
N THR A 79 13.14 3.43 -27.15
CA THR A 79 12.87 2.42 -26.14
C THR A 79 12.87 1.01 -26.72
N ASN A 80 12.20 0.80 -27.86
CA ASN A 80 12.20 -0.49 -28.55
C ASN A 80 13.62 -0.95 -28.88
N LYS A 81 14.48 -0.05 -29.39
CA LYS A 81 15.88 -0.37 -29.68
C LYS A 81 16.68 -0.73 -28.42
N LEU A 82 16.42 -0.07 -27.29
CA LEU A 82 17.05 -0.43 -26.01
C LEU A 82 16.66 -1.86 -25.61
N VAL A 83 15.37 -2.20 -25.65
CA VAL A 83 14.89 -3.54 -25.29
C VAL A 83 15.44 -4.59 -26.27
N ASP A 84 15.33 -4.37 -27.57
CA ASP A 84 15.86 -5.28 -28.59
C ASP A 84 17.35 -5.56 -28.34
N ALA A 85 18.13 -4.53 -27.99
CA ALA A 85 19.54 -4.67 -27.67
C ALA A 85 19.79 -5.49 -26.39
N THR A 86 18.89 -5.45 -25.39
CA THR A 86 18.96 -6.33 -24.20
C THR A 86 18.62 -7.78 -24.52
N GLU A 87 17.76 -8.02 -25.51
CA GLU A 87 17.35 -9.36 -25.95
C GLU A 87 18.37 -10.05 -26.86
N GLU A 88 19.41 -9.32 -27.32
CA GLU A 88 20.46 -9.86 -28.15
C GLU A 88 21.22 -11.04 -27.50
N LYS A 89 21.50 -12.04 -28.33
CA LYS A 89 22.23 -13.24 -27.92
C LYS A 89 23.61 -12.91 -27.33
N GLY A 90 23.89 -13.44 -26.14
CA GLY A 90 25.19 -13.28 -25.47
C GLY A 90 25.41 -11.91 -24.83
N LYS A 91 24.35 -11.11 -24.65
CA LYS A 91 24.40 -9.74 -24.13
C LYS A 91 23.65 -9.56 -22.80
N SER A 92 23.68 -10.57 -21.92
CA SER A 92 22.93 -10.58 -20.65
C SER A 92 23.24 -9.41 -19.70
N GLU A 93 24.43 -8.80 -19.81
CA GLU A 93 24.80 -7.65 -18.97
C GLU A 93 24.08 -6.35 -19.36
N ARG A 94 23.55 -6.27 -20.59
CA ARG A 94 22.83 -5.08 -21.05
C ARG A 94 21.52 -4.85 -20.28
N LEU A 95 20.83 -5.91 -19.88
CA LEU A 95 19.65 -5.79 -19.02
C LEU A 95 20.02 -5.19 -17.66
N LYS A 96 21.15 -5.61 -17.07
CA LYS A 96 21.62 -5.06 -15.79
C LYS A 96 22.04 -3.60 -15.92
N ALA A 97 22.69 -3.24 -17.03
CA ALA A 97 23.03 -1.85 -17.34
C ALA A 97 21.77 -0.98 -17.47
N LEU A 98 20.75 -1.46 -18.21
CA LEU A 98 19.48 -0.75 -18.36
C LEU A 98 18.75 -0.59 -17.02
N ASN A 99 18.64 -1.66 -16.22
CA ASN A 99 18.09 -1.57 -14.87
C ASN A 99 18.89 -0.56 -14.03
N GLY A 100 20.22 -0.62 -14.04
CA GLY A 100 21.07 0.33 -13.31
C GLY A 100 20.90 1.79 -13.75
N MET A 101 20.58 2.03 -15.02
CA MET A 101 20.25 3.38 -15.52
C MET A 101 18.89 3.86 -15.00
N LEU A 102 17.88 2.99 -15.01
CA LEU A 102 16.52 3.31 -14.56
C LEU A 102 16.42 3.44 -13.04
N MET A 103 17.32 2.79 -12.30
CA MET A 103 17.49 2.93 -10.84
C MET A 103 18.09 4.28 -10.43
N ALA A 104 18.51 5.13 -11.37
CA ALA A 104 18.90 6.49 -11.04
C ALA A 104 17.69 7.24 -10.47
N SER A 105 17.94 8.08 -9.46
CA SER A 105 16.88 8.67 -8.65
C SER A 105 17.08 10.16 -8.45
N ARG A 106 15.98 10.86 -8.16
CA ARG A 106 15.97 12.23 -7.61
C ARG A 106 15.47 12.22 -6.17
N SER A 107 15.77 13.27 -5.41
CA SER A 107 15.09 13.49 -4.14
C SER A 107 13.59 13.68 -4.39
N GLY A 108 12.75 13.02 -3.59
CA GLY A 108 11.31 13.30 -3.59
C GLY A 108 11.00 14.76 -3.24
N ASN A 109 9.84 15.26 -3.66
CA ASN A 109 9.41 16.62 -3.35
C ASN A 109 8.88 16.71 -1.91
N GLY A 110 9.31 17.73 -1.14
CA GLY A 110 8.75 18.08 0.18
C GLY A 110 9.34 17.31 1.36
N ASP A 111 9.03 17.76 2.58
CA ASP A 111 9.55 17.42 3.93
C ASP A 111 9.44 15.94 4.38
N ARG A 112 9.63 15.01 3.44
CA ARG A 112 9.48 13.58 3.60
C ARG A 112 10.72 13.00 4.27
N THR A 113 10.57 11.88 4.96
CA THR A 113 11.67 11.00 5.39
C THR A 113 12.39 10.43 4.15
N ALA A 114 13.18 11.25 3.47
CA ALA A 114 14.16 10.98 2.42
C ALA A 114 14.11 9.59 1.73
N GLU A 115 13.02 9.28 1.00
CA GLU A 115 13.05 8.19 0.01
C GLU A 115 13.26 8.80 -1.39
N SER A 116 14.23 8.25 -2.10
CA SER A 116 14.59 8.67 -3.46
C SER A 116 13.64 8.02 -4.46
N VAL A 117 13.01 8.82 -5.32
CA VAL A 117 12.11 8.34 -6.38
C VAL A 117 12.84 8.32 -7.71
N GLY A 118 12.31 7.56 -8.67
CA GLY A 118 12.82 7.51 -10.03
C GLY A 118 12.99 8.88 -10.67
N LEU A 119 13.95 9.01 -11.58
CA LEU A 119 14.09 10.22 -12.40
C LEU A 119 12.82 10.48 -13.22
N ASP A 120 12.67 11.72 -13.64
CA ASP A 120 11.61 12.12 -14.56
C ASP A 120 11.93 11.52 -15.94
N TYR A 121 11.10 10.62 -16.45
CA TYR A 121 11.13 10.16 -17.84
C TYR A 121 9.81 10.52 -18.55
N SER A 122 9.83 10.63 -19.88
CA SER A 122 8.56 10.77 -20.62
C SER A 122 7.65 9.55 -20.45
N ASP A 123 6.35 9.78 -20.34
CA ASP A 123 5.33 8.72 -20.22
C ASP A 123 5.42 7.67 -21.34
N SER A 124 5.59 8.11 -22.59
CA SER A 124 5.66 7.22 -23.76
C SER A 124 6.83 6.23 -23.66
N MET A 125 7.99 6.72 -23.22
CA MET A 125 9.16 5.87 -22.98
C MET A 125 8.88 4.81 -21.91
N LEU A 126 8.42 5.23 -20.72
CA LEU A 126 8.23 4.30 -19.61
C LEU A 126 7.11 3.30 -19.86
N ALA A 127 5.99 3.73 -20.43
CA ALA A 127 4.89 2.83 -20.78
C ALA A 127 5.32 1.79 -21.83
N THR A 128 6.04 2.22 -22.88
CA THR A 128 6.58 1.30 -23.91
C THR A 128 7.56 0.31 -23.27
N LEU A 129 8.45 0.80 -22.40
CA LEU A 129 9.46 -0.01 -21.75
C LEU A 129 8.82 -1.06 -20.85
N ALA A 130 7.85 -0.68 -20.04
CA ALA A 130 7.16 -1.58 -19.13
C ALA A 130 6.41 -2.69 -19.87
N GLN A 131 5.66 -2.35 -20.92
CA GLN A 131 4.96 -3.33 -21.77
C GLN A 131 5.92 -4.31 -22.44
N ARG A 132 7.07 -3.83 -22.93
CA ARG A 132 8.10 -4.68 -23.53
C ARG A 132 8.78 -5.58 -22.50
N MET A 133 9.09 -5.05 -21.31
CA MET A 133 9.77 -5.80 -20.26
C MET A 133 8.89 -6.85 -19.56
N GLU A 134 7.57 -6.64 -19.51
CA GLU A 134 6.64 -7.70 -19.10
C GLU A 134 6.68 -8.92 -20.01
N ASN A 135 6.97 -8.71 -21.30
CA ASN A 135 7.05 -9.76 -22.31
C ASN A 135 8.49 -10.12 -22.67
N TYR A 136 9.45 -9.75 -21.82
CA TYR A 136 10.88 -9.86 -22.09
C TYR A 136 11.29 -11.30 -22.44
N SER A 137 11.93 -11.47 -23.60
CA SER A 137 12.32 -12.80 -24.09
C SER A 137 13.74 -12.77 -24.68
N PRO A 138 14.79 -12.95 -23.85
CA PRO A 138 16.16 -12.89 -24.34
C PRO A 138 16.45 -14.07 -25.28
N GLN A 139 17.16 -13.81 -26.37
CA GLN A 139 17.62 -14.87 -27.27
C GLN A 139 18.55 -15.83 -26.52
N LYS A 140 18.31 -17.14 -26.66
CA LYS A 140 19.04 -18.20 -25.94
C LYS A 140 20.57 -18.04 -26.06
N TRP A 141 21.27 -18.34 -24.97
CA TRP A 141 22.72 -18.19 -24.80
C TRP A 141 23.56 -18.74 -25.96
N ASP A 142 24.75 -18.15 -26.15
CA ASP A 142 25.74 -18.72 -27.04
C ASP A 142 26.65 -19.70 -26.29
N ASN A 143 26.43 -21.00 -26.49
CA ASN A 143 27.30 -22.06 -25.96
C ASN A 143 28.75 -22.01 -26.49
N THR A 144 29.07 -21.08 -27.40
CA THR A 144 30.43 -20.83 -27.91
C THR A 144 31.12 -19.63 -27.25
N SER A 145 30.42 -18.83 -26.43
CA SER A 145 31.01 -17.71 -25.67
C SER A 145 31.74 -18.21 -24.42
N PRO A 146 33.07 -17.99 -24.29
CA PRO A 146 33.80 -18.39 -23.08
C PRO A 146 33.31 -17.69 -21.81
N ARG A 147 32.82 -16.44 -21.93
CA ARG A 147 32.29 -15.66 -20.79
C ARG A 147 30.96 -16.23 -20.29
N ASP A 148 30.07 -16.61 -21.21
CA ASP A 148 28.78 -17.25 -20.86
C ASP A 148 28.99 -18.67 -20.31
N TRP A 149 29.99 -19.37 -20.82
CA TRP A 149 30.40 -20.70 -20.33
C TRP A 149 31.01 -20.63 -18.91
N LEU A 150 31.84 -19.61 -18.62
CA LEU A 150 32.40 -19.36 -17.28
C LEU A 150 31.34 -18.92 -16.26
N ASN A 151 30.37 -18.09 -16.68
CA ASN A 151 29.21 -17.69 -15.87
C ASN A 151 28.26 -18.86 -15.56
N ARG A 152 28.34 -19.96 -16.33
CA ARG A 152 27.58 -21.19 -16.09
C ARG A 152 28.23 -22.12 -15.06
N LEU A 153 29.56 -22.12 -14.98
CA LEU A 153 30.33 -23.01 -14.11
C LEU A 153 30.58 -22.43 -12.73
N SER A 154 30.73 -21.11 -12.69
CA SER A 154 30.77 -20.33 -11.46
C SER A 154 29.32 -20.00 -11.18
N ASN A 155 28.76 -20.41 -10.05
CA ASN A 155 27.52 -19.84 -9.53
C ASN A 155 27.97 -18.54 -8.84
N PRO A 156 28.25 -17.43 -9.56
CA PRO A 156 28.90 -16.30 -8.93
C PRO A 156 27.88 -15.73 -7.95
N PRO A 157 28.31 -15.21 -6.79
CA PRO A 157 27.39 -14.43 -5.97
C PRO A 157 26.77 -13.32 -6.85
N ASN A 158 25.55 -12.93 -6.51
CA ASN A 158 24.72 -11.92 -7.16
C ASN A 158 25.35 -10.51 -7.22
N ASP A 159 26.65 -10.39 -7.01
CA ASP A 159 27.41 -9.15 -6.90
C ASP A 159 27.73 -8.65 -8.31
N SER A 160 26.69 -8.15 -8.97
CA SER A 160 26.86 -7.41 -10.21
C SER A 160 27.53 -6.07 -9.89
N PRO A 161 28.65 -5.70 -10.53
CA PRO A 161 29.24 -4.36 -10.34
C PRO A 161 28.37 -3.24 -10.93
N PHE A 162 27.24 -3.57 -11.55
CA PHE A 162 26.31 -2.65 -12.23
C PHE A 162 25.17 -2.20 -11.32
N LEU A 163 24.89 -2.96 -10.26
CA LEU A 163 23.75 -2.76 -9.36
C LEU A 163 24.30 -2.79 -7.93
N PRO A 164 23.69 -2.04 -6.99
CA PRO A 164 24.05 -2.21 -5.59
C PRO A 164 23.80 -3.68 -5.18
N GLU A 165 24.73 -4.25 -4.43
CA GLU A 165 24.70 -5.65 -3.98
C GLU A 165 23.35 -5.96 -3.33
N ASN A 166 22.68 -7.04 -3.76
CA ASN A 166 21.36 -7.52 -3.27
C ASN A 166 20.10 -6.79 -3.78
N LEU A 167 20.19 -5.96 -4.84
CA LEU A 167 19.01 -5.39 -5.51
C LEU A 167 18.75 -6.11 -6.85
N TYR A 168 17.65 -6.86 -6.91
CA TYR A 168 16.95 -7.23 -8.13
C TYR A 168 17.68 -8.13 -9.14
N SER A 169 18.30 -9.21 -8.66
CA SER A 169 19.13 -10.09 -9.49
C SER A 169 18.40 -10.73 -10.68
N GLY A 170 18.38 -10.03 -11.81
CA GLY A 170 17.86 -10.51 -13.10
C GLY A 170 16.37 -10.27 -13.38
N ASN A 171 15.64 -9.54 -12.53
CA ASN A 171 14.25 -9.18 -12.83
C ASN A 171 14.20 -8.09 -13.94
N PRO A 172 13.58 -8.34 -15.11
CA PRO A 172 13.54 -7.37 -16.20
C PRO A 172 12.74 -6.10 -15.89
N LEU A 173 11.84 -6.14 -14.88
CA LEU A 173 11.03 -4.99 -14.48
C LEU A 173 11.65 -4.14 -13.36
N ALA A 174 12.77 -4.57 -12.76
CA ALA A 174 13.30 -3.92 -11.57
C ALA A 174 13.55 -2.42 -11.73
N GLY A 175 14.32 -2.04 -12.76
CA GLY A 175 14.59 -0.63 -13.04
C GLY A 175 13.33 0.12 -13.47
N VAL A 176 12.43 -0.54 -14.22
CA VAL A 176 11.16 0.05 -14.65
C VAL A 176 10.30 0.42 -13.45
N VAL A 177 10.12 -0.50 -12.50
CA VAL A 177 9.32 -0.29 -11.29
C VAL A 177 9.89 0.85 -10.45
N HIS A 178 11.21 0.94 -10.29
CA HIS A 178 11.84 2.09 -9.64
C HIS A 178 11.57 3.40 -10.40
N ALA A 179 11.78 3.43 -11.71
CA ALA A 179 11.52 4.63 -12.52
C ALA A 179 10.05 5.08 -12.39
N MET A 180 9.09 4.15 -12.38
CA MET A 180 7.66 4.44 -12.23
C MET A 180 7.31 5.13 -10.90
N THR A 181 8.11 4.97 -9.83
CA THR A 181 7.90 5.72 -8.57
C THR A 181 7.98 7.23 -8.75
N GLY A 182 8.80 7.71 -9.69
CA GLY A 182 8.91 9.13 -10.00
C GLY A 182 7.96 9.61 -11.10
N ASN A 183 7.20 8.69 -11.72
CA ASN A 183 6.38 8.91 -12.91
C ASN A 183 5.00 8.24 -12.75
N PRO A 184 4.17 8.70 -11.80
CA PRO A 184 2.91 8.03 -11.47
C PRO A 184 1.94 7.96 -12.66
N GLN A 185 1.96 8.92 -13.58
CA GLN A 185 1.12 8.94 -14.79
C GLN A 185 1.43 7.77 -15.72
N ALA A 186 2.71 7.53 -15.98
CA ALA A 186 3.17 6.36 -16.72
C ALA A 186 2.84 5.06 -15.96
N ALA A 187 2.99 5.05 -14.64
CA ALA A 187 2.71 3.89 -13.79
C ALA A 187 1.23 3.48 -13.88
N GLN A 188 0.31 4.44 -13.69
CA GLN A 188 -1.13 4.19 -13.76
C GLN A 188 -1.55 3.69 -15.16
N LYS A 189 -1.04 4.31 -16.24
CA LYS A 189 -1.26 3.87 -17.63
C LYS A 189 -0.77 2.44 -17.89
N TRP A 190 0.34 2.06 -17.28
CA TRP A 190 0.92 0.73 -17.41
C TRP A 190 0.13 -0.34 -16.63
N LEU A 191 -0.26 -0.03 -15.39
CA LEU A 191 -0.97 -0.96 -14.52
C LEU A 191 -2.43 -1.14 -14.92
N VAL A 192 -3.10 -0.07 -15.35
CA VAL A 192 -4.53 -0.06 -15.71
C VAL A 192 -4.70 0.48 -17.13
N ALA A 193 -4.25 -0.29 -18.12
CA ALA A 193 -4.31 0.12 -19.52
C ALA A 193 -5.75 0.38 -20.00
N ARG A 194 -5.95 1.47 -20.76
CA ARG A 194 -7.20 1.70 -21.49
C ARG A 194 -7.33 0.71 -22.65
N PRO A 195 -8.48 0.07 -22.86
CA PRO A 195 -8.72 -0.72 -24.07
C PRO A 195 -8.68 0.18 -25.32
N ASP A 196 -7.91 -0.21 -26.33
CA ASP A 196 -7.78 0.56 -27.57
C ASP A 196 -9.12 0.76 -28.28
N GLY A 197 -9.42 2.00 -28.68
CA GLY A 197 -10.57 2.35 -29.52
C GLY A 197 -11.94 2.18 -28.85
N GLN A 198 -11.98 1.84 -27.58
CA GLN A 198 -13.15 1.95 -26.72
C GLN A 198 -12.95 3.21 -25.86
N GLY A 199 -14.04 3.83 -25.37
CA GLY A 199 -13.94 4.95 -24.43
C GLY A 199 -13.24 4.53 -23.13
N ALA A 200 -13.40 5.32 -22.06
CA ALA A 200 -13.00 4.86 -20.73
C ALA A 200 -13.52 3.42 -20.50
N PRO A 201 -12.67 2.46 -20.07
CA PRO A 201 -13.12 1.10 -19.77
C PRO A 201 -14.34 1.16 -18.86
N ASP A 202 -15.35 0.33 -19.14
CA ASP A 202 -16.56 0.27 -18.34
C ASP A 202 -16.17 -0.10 -16.89
N PRO A 203 -16.24 0.86 -15.95
CA PRO A 203 -15.83 0.62 -14.57
C PRO A 203 -16.73 -0.42 -13.88
N ALA A 204 -17.86 -0.80 -14.50
CA ALA A 204 -18.78 -1.82 -14.00
C ALA A 204 -18.37 -3.27 -14.34
N SER A 205 -17.34 -3.51 -15.16
CA SER A 205 -16.93 -4.88 -15.47
C SER A 205 -16.12 -5.50 -14.34
N LEU A 206 -16.82 -6.04 -13.35
CA LEU A 206 -16.25 -6.78 -12.20
C LEU A 206 -15.17 -7.78 -12.62
N ARG A 207 -15.36 -8.45 -13.76
CA ARG A 207 -14.41 -9.42 -14.29
C ARG A 207 -13.10 -8.75 -14.74
N GLN A 208 -13.17 -7.66 -15.50
CA GLN A 208 -11.98 -6.93 -15.97
C GLN A 208 -11.22 -6.30 -14.81
N THR A 209 -11.92 -5.73 -13.82
CA THR A 209 -11.29 -5.21 -12.60
C THR A 209 -10.53 -6.31 -11.86
N LYS A 210 -11.14 -7.51 -11.69
CA LYS A 210 -10.45 -8.66 -11.08
C LYS A 210 -9.24 -9.14 -11.87
N GLU A 211 -9.34 -9.22 -13.19
CA GLU A 211 -8.24 -9.64 -14.07
C GLU A 211 -7.09 -8.62 -14.00
N THR A 212 -7.39 -7.32 -14.00
CA THR A 212 -6.40 -6.24 -13.90
C THR A 212 -5.71 -6.25 -12.53
N VAL A 213 -6.47 -6.30 -11.44
CA VAL A 213 -5.91 -6.38 -10.08
C VAL A 213 -5.04 -7.62 -9.89
N ARG A 214 -5.45 -8.78 -10.42
CA ARG A 214 -4.62 -10.00 -10.38
C ARG A 214 -3.33 -9.84 -11.17
N ARG A 215 -3.37 -9.25 -12.36
CA ARG A 215 -2.16 -8.94 -13.13
C ARG A 215 -1.20 -8.08 -12.31
N VAL A 216 -1.69 -7.03 -11.65
CA VAL A 216 -0.84 -6.16 -10.82
C VAL A 216 -0.25 -6.95 -9.63
N GLN A 217 -1.03 -7.81 -8.97
CA GLN A 217 -0.52 -8.69 -7.91
C GLN A 217 0.57 -9.64 -8.43
N ASP A 218 0.37 -10.23 -9.60
CA ASP A 218 1.36 -11.11 -10.23
C ASP A 218 2.66 -10.34 -10.50
N LEU A 219 2.58 -9.11 -11.02
CA LEU A 219 3.75 -8.24 -11.26
C LEU A 219 4.51 -7.95 -9.95
N VAL A 220 3.80 -7.62 -8.86
CA VAL A 220 4.41 -7.47 -7.52
C VAL A 220 5.09 -8.77 -7.09
N GLY A 221 4.48 -9.93 -7.39
CA GLY A 221 5.02 -11.25 -7.07
C GLY A 221 6.24 -11.69 -7.88
N TRP A 222 6.63 -10.98 -8.94
CA TRP A 222 7.81 -11.33 -9.76
C TRP A 222 9.15 -11.03 -9.06
N GLY A 223 9.13 -10.17 -8.04
CA GLY A 223 10.29 -9.89 -7.20
C GLY A 223 10.07 -10.37 -5.76
N SER A 224 11.16 -10.47 -5.01
CA SER A 224 11.09 -10.82 -3.60
C SER A 224 10.75 -9.59 -2.76
N LEU A 225 9.66 -9.65 -1.99
CA LEU A 225 9.31 -8.61 -1.02
C LEU A 225 10.33 -8.50 0.14
N LYS A 226 11.25 -9.46 0.26
CA LYS A 226 12.37 -9.43 1.22
C LYS A 226 13.62 -8.75 0.65
N GLU A 227 13.73 -8.64 -0.68
CA GLU A 227 14.83 -7.91 -1.30
C GLU A 227 14.68 -6.43 -0.97
N LYS A 228 15.82 -5.79 -0.68
CA LYS A 228 15.84 -4.34 -0.46
C LYS A 228 15.37 -3.67 -1.75
N GLY A 229 14.53 -2.65 -1.63
CA GLY A 229 14.01 -1.89 -2.76
C GLY A 229 12.67 -2.40 -3.26
N TRP A 230 12.45 -3.70 -3.50
CA TRP A 230 11.29 -4.13 -4.31
C TRP A 230 9.95 -3.73 -3.71
N ALA A 231 9.75 -4.09 -2.43
CA ALA A 231 8.56 -3.70 -1.69
C ALA A 231 8.49 -2.18 -1.51
N THR A 232 9.63 -1.50 -1.40
CA THR A 232 9.73 -0.04 -1.31
C THR A 232 9.26 0.64 -2.58
N ASP A 233 9.74 0.22 -3.75
CA ASP A 233 9.35 0.84 -5.03
C ASP A 233 7.86 0.62 -5.30
N TRP A 234 7.32 -0.57 -5.03
CA TRP A 234 5.88 -0.81 -5.16
C TRP A 234 5.05 0.01 -4.17
N ALA A 235 5.44 0.07 -2.89
CA ALA A 235 4.74 0.90 -1.91
C ALA A 235 4.83 2.39 -2.24
N THR A 236 5.99 2.85 -2.73
CA THR A 236 6.20 4.23 -3.18
C THR A 236 5.31 4.51 -4.38
N MET A 237 5.23 3.60 -5.35
CA MET A 237 4.36 3.75 -6.51
C MET A 237 2.88 3.83 -6.12
N ALA A 238 2.40 3.00 -5.19
CA ALA A 238 1.03 3.08 -4.69
C ALA A 238 0.75 4.44 -4.03
N TYR A 239 1.65 4.90 -3.16
CA TYR A 239 1.57 6.20 -2.50
C TYR A 239 1.61 7.37 -3.50
N GLU A 240 2.51 7.31 -4.49
CA GLU A 240 2.64 8.39 -5.48
C GLU A 240 1.40 8.44 -6.37
N ILE A 241 0.84 7.29 -6.77
CA ILE A 241 -0.46 7.23 -7.46
C ILE A 241 -1.56 7.82 -6.57
N ASP A 242 -1.62 7.45 -5.30
CA ASP A 242 -2.63 7.95 -4.37
C ASP A 242 -2.56 9.48 -4.15
N SER A 243 -1.34 10.01 -4.03
CA SER A 243 -1.10 11.43 -3.72
C SER A 243 -1.29 12.38 -4.90
N GLN A 244 -1.40 11.85 -6.13
CA GLN A 244 -1.65 12.68 -7.30
C GLN A 244 -3.08 13.24 -7.25
N GLY A 245 -3.20 14.57 -7.39
CA GLY A 245 -4.48 15.22 -7.68
C GLY A 245 -4.91 14.98 -9.14
N TRP A 246 -5.19 13.72 -9.50
CA TRP A 246 -5.51 13.30 -10.87
C TRP A 246 -6.68 14.06 -11.47
N VAL A 247 -7.64 14.43 -10.63
CA VAL A 247 -8.87 15.09 -11.03
C VAL A 247 -8.67 16.61 -10.99
N SER A 248 -8.54 17.23 -12.17
CA SER A 248 -8.56 18.70 -12.30
C SER A 248 -9.89 19.24 -11.80
N SER A 249 -9.98 20.30 -11.00
CA SER A 249 -11.29 20.87 -10.62
C SER A 249 -12.03 21.61 -11.75
N ASP A 250 -11.39 21.79 -12.92
CA ASP A 250 -11.96 22.48 -14.09
C ASP A 250 -12.62 21.48 -15.08
N PRO A 251 -13.97 21.49 -15.23
CA PRO A 251 -14.67 20.61 -16.17
C PRO A 251 -14.29 20.81 -17.64
N ALA A 252 -13.77 21.99 -18.01
CA ALA A 252 -13.29 22.24 -19.37
C ALA A 252 -11.91 21.62 -19.63
N ALA A 253 -11.12 21.41 -18.59
CA ALA A 253 -9.80 20.79 -18.66
C ALA A 253 -9.86 19.25 -18.65
N MET A 254 -10.93 18.67 -18.09
CA MET A 254 -11.11 17.22 -17.97
C MET A 254 -12.60 16.84 -17.99
N SER A 255 -12.99 16.00 -18.95
CA SER A 255 -14.36 15.48 -19.07
C SER A 255 -14.73 14.57 -17.90
N GLN A 256 -16.02 14.41 -17.61
CA GLN A 256 -16.48 13.51 -16.54
C GLN A 256 -16.02 12.06 -16.76
N GLU A 257 -16.04 11.58 -18.01
CA GLU A 257 -15.54 10.26 -18.38
C GLU A 257 -14.04 10.09 -18.05
N GLU A 258 -13.24 11.13 -18.28
CA GLU A 258 -11.82 11.12 -17.96
C GLU A 258 -11.61 11.11 -16.44
N ARG A 259 -12.38 11.91 -15.69
CA ARG A 259 -12.33 11.93 -14.21
C ARG A 259 -12.61 10.56 -13.63
N SER A 260 -13.77 9.98 -13.99
CA SER A 260 -14.17 8.66 -13.51
C SER A 260 -13.14 7.58 -13.84
N TYR A 261 -12.51 7.64 -15.02
CA TYR A 261 -11.44 6.72 -15.35
C TYR A 261 -10.21 6.89 -14.47
N GLN A 262 -9.76 8.13 -14.24
CA GLN A 262 -8.56 8.40 -13.44
C GLN A 262 -8.74 7.93 -12.00
N ASP A 263 -9.93 8.15 -11.43
CA ASP A 263 -10.28 7.66 -10.09
C ASP A 263 -10.33 6.12 -10.05
N TYR A 264 -11.01 5.50 -11.03
CA TYR A 264 -11.06 4.04 -11.17
C TYR A 264 -9.67 3.43 -11.33
N ALA A 265 -8.82 4.01 -12.18
CA ALA A 265 -7.49 3.52 -12.47
C ALA A 265 -6.58 3.61 -11.24
N SER A 266 -6.68 4.70 -10.48
CA SER A 266 -5.96 4.88 -9.22
C SER A 266 -6.38 3.84 -8.19
N ALA A 267 -7.69 3.69 -7.94
CA ALA A 267 -8.21 2.69 -7.01
C ALA A 267 -7.83 1.25 -7.42
N THR A 268 -7.90 0.94 -8.72
CA THR A 268 -7.53 -0.38 -9.26
C THR A 268 -6.03 -0.65 -9.07
N ALA A 269 -5.17 0.33 -9.36
CA ALA A 269 -3.73 0.20 -9.18
C ALA A 269 -3.35 0.03 -7.69
N ILE A 270 -3.88 0.88 -6.81
CA ILE A 270 -3.64 0.83 -5.35
C ILE A 270 -4.10 -0.52 -4.79
N SER A 271 -5.31 -0.97 -5.14
CA SER A 271 -5.82 -2.29 -4.74
C SER A 271 -4.89 -3.40 -5.23
N GLY A 272 -4.47 -3.38 -6.50
CA GLY A 272 -3.53 -4.33 -7.08
C GLY A 272 -2.21 -4.41 -6.33
N ILE A 273 -1.58 -3.26 -6.08
CA ILE A 273 -0.26 -3.18 -5.46
C ILE A 273 -0.32 -3.63 -4.00
N LEU A 274 -1.21 -3.05 -3.19
CA LEU A 274 -1.27 -3.35 -1.76
C LEU A 274 -1.75 -4.78 -1.51
N ASN A 275 -2.70 -5.29 -2.30
CA ASN A 275 -2.99 -6.73 -2.25
C ASN A 275 -1.77 -7.55 -2.66
N GLY A 276 -1.00 -7.15 -3.66
CA GLY A 276 0.22 -7.86 -4.08
C GLY A 276 1.25 -7.98 -2.96
N ILE A 277 1.50 -6.87 -2.25
CA ILE A 277 2.41 -6.82 -1.09
C ILE A 277 1.87 -7.68 0.06
N GLY A 278 0.57 -7.60 0.34
CA GLY A 278 -0.06 -8.27 1.48
C GLY A 278 -0.51 -9.71 1.25
N SER A 279 -0.49 -10.25 0.03
CA SER A 279 -1.18 -11.53 -0.27
C SER A 279 -0.45 -12.80 0.18
N SER A 280 0.76 -12.68 0.70
CA SER A 280 1.56 -13.86 1.08
C SER A 280 0.87 -14.69 2.16
N GLU A 281 0.96 -16.02 2.05
CA GLU A 281 0.37 -16.92 3.06
C GLU A 281 0.98 -16.73 4.44
N LYS A 282 2.28 -16.40 4.49
CA LYS A 282 2.96 -15.94 5.69
C LYS A 282 3.32 -14.47 5.55
N PRO A 283 3.14 -13.65 6.58
CA PRO A 283 3.56 -12.25 6.52
C PRO A 283 5.04 -12.12 6.18
N VAL A 284 5.38 -11.13 5.36
CA VAL A 284 6.76 -10.75 5.07
C VAL A 284 7.15 -9.58 5.96
N THR A 285 8.33 -9.62 6.59
CA THR A 285 8.86 -8.49 7.36
C THR A 285 9.17 -7.32 6.42
N LEU A 286 8.39 -6.24 6.54
CA LEU A 286 8.56 -5.03 5.73
C LEU A 286 9.50 -4.03 6.43
N PRO A 287 10.34 -3.30 5.68
CA PRO A 287 11.09 -2.17 6.22
C PRO A 287 10.18 -1.03 6.72
N ASP A 288 10.68 -0.20 7.64
CA ASP A 288 9.90 0.92 8.21
C ASP A 288 9.44 1.93 7.17
N GLY A 289 10.24 2.19 6.13
CA GLY A 289 9.83 3.04 5.00
C GLY A 289 8.57 2.54 4.31
N VAL A 290 8.53 1.23 4.01
CA VAL A 290 7.36 0.56 3.43
C VAL A 290 6.16 0.64 4.36
N ARG A 291 6.34 0.39 5.67
CA ARG A 291 5.25 0.48 6.67
C ARG A 291 4.64 1.88 6.69
N ASN A 292 5.46 2.93 6.63
CA ASN A 292 4.99 4.31 6.59
C ASN A 292 4.23 4.63 5.30
N LEU A 293 4.74 4.25 4.13
CA LEU A 293 4.07 4.49 2.84
C LEU A 293 2.73 3.75 2.74
N VAL A 294 2.69 2.48 3.14
CA VAL A 294 1.44 1.70 3.16
C VAL A 294 0.46 2.32 4.16
N SER A 295 0.92 2.71 5.35
CA SER A 295 0.07 3.39 6.34
C SER A 295 -0.50 4.70 5.80
N GLU A 296 0.31 5.53 5.13
CA GLU A 296 -0.16 6.79 4.53
C GLU A 296 -1.22 6.54 3.47
N THR A 297 -0.98 5.57 2.58
CA THR A 297 -1.94 5.19 1.53
C THR A 297 -3.24 4.67 2.15
N LEU A 298 -3.18 3.78 3.14
CA LEU A 298 -4.38 3.28 3.83
C LEU A 298 -5.11 4.37 4.63
N ALA A 299 -4.37 5.31 5.24
CA ALA A 299 -4.94 6.41 6.00
C ALA A 299 -5.64 7.45 5.11
N ASN A 300 -5.33 7.51 3.81
CA ASN A 300 -6.07 8.32 2.85
C ASN A 300 -7.39 7.66 2.39
N HIS A 301 -7.57 6.36 2.66
CA HIS A 301 -8.78 5.57 2.35
C HIS A 301 -9.31 4.82 3.58
N PRO A 302 -9.65 5.51 4.69
CA PRO A 302 -10.09 4.83 5.92
C PRO A 302 -11.42 4.08 5.73
N ASP A 303 -12.27 4.55 4.83
CA ASP A 303 -13.49 3.90 4.38
C ASP A 303 -13.21 2.56 3.71
N SER A 304 -12.23 2.50 2.80
CA SER A 304 -11.78 1.25 2.18
C SER A 304 -11.29 0.24 3.21
N VAL A 305 -10.55 0.71 4.23
CA VAL A 305 -10.05 -0.15 5.31
C VAL A 305 -11.23 -0.75 6.08
N VAL A 306 -12.19 0.07 6.50
CA VAL A 306 -13.39 -0.36 7.24
C VAL A 306 -14.23 -1.33 6.41
N GLU A 307 -14.48 -1.02 5.13
CA GLU A 307 -15.24 -1.86 4.20
C GLU A 307 -14.54 -3.23 4.02
N SER A 308 -13.21 -3.22 3.87
CA SER A 308 -12.40 -4.43 3.68
C SER A 308 -12.34 -5.36 4.89
N THR A 309 -12.74 -4.90 6.08
CA THR A 309 -12.85 -5.76 7.26
C THR A 309 -14.13 -6.61 7.27
N ASP A 310 -15.11 -6.27 6.43
CA ASP A 310 -16.38 -6.97 6.38
C ASP A 310 -16.27 -8.25 5.55
N SER A 311 -16.52 -9.40 6.19
CA SER A 311 -16.51 -10.71 5.54
C SER A 311 -17.60 -10.88 4.47
N THR A 312 -18.62 -10.03 4.47
CA THR A 312 -19.70 -9.98 3.49
C THR A 312 -19.45 -8.98 2.36
N ASN A 313 -18.32 -8.25 2.41
CA ASN A 313 -18.09 -7.12 1.52
C ASN A 313 -18.07 -7.51 0.02
N SER A 314 -18.35 -6.49 -0.79
CA SER A 314 -18.11 -6.33 -2.22
C SER A 314 -17.29 -7.46 -2.84
N LYS A 315 -17.89 -8.14 -3.82
CA LYS A 315 -17.17 -9.12 -4.64
C LYS A 315 -16.08 -8.49 -5.49
N SER A 316 -15.89 -7.16 -5.45
CA SER A 316 -14.99 -6.39 -6.30
C SER A 316 -13.73 -5.95 -5.56
N PRO A 317 -12.57 -5.89 -6.23
CA PRO A 317 -11.37 -5.22 -5.70
C PRO A 317 -11.50 -3.70 -5.56
N VAL A 318 -12.54 -3.11 -6.14
CA VAL A 318 -12.80 -1.66 -6.14
C VAL A 318 -14.27 -1.45 -5.78
N SER A 319 -14.52 -0.63 -4.76
CA SER A 319 -15.84 -0.14 -4.40
C SER A 319 -16.19 1.08 -5.26
N SER A 320 -17.47 1.27 -5.56
CA SER A 320 -17.95 2.41 -6.33
C SER A 320 -19.14 3.06 -5.63
N GLY A 321 -19.03 4.34 -5.28
CA GLY A 321 -20.13 5.18 -4.86
C GLY A 321 -20.69 5.96 -6.04
N GLU A 322 -22.01 5.99 -6.20
CA GLU A 322 -22.69 6.86 -7.17
C GLU A 322 -23.25 8.07 -6.44
N MET A 323 -22.96 9.27 -6.94
CA MET A 323 -23.59 10.51 -6.47
C MET A 323 -24.19 11.26 -7.66
N GLU A 324 -25.51 11.37 -7.66
CA GLU A 324 -26.25 12.25 -8.57
C GLU A 324 -26.13 13.70 -8.08
N ALA A 325 -25.57 14.57 -8.90
CA ALA A 325 -25.59 16.01 -8.67
C ALA A 325 -26.96 16.60 -8.99
N ASP A 326 -27.25 17.79 -8.45
CA ASP A 326 -28.52 18.51 -8.63
C ASP A 326 -28.85 18.82 -10.11
N ASP A 327 -27.85 18.79 -11.00
CA ASP A 327 -28.01 18.99 -12.45
C ASP A 327 -28.29 17.69 -13.22
N GLY A 328 -28.44 16.56 -12.52
CA GLY A 328 -28.70 15.24 -13.09
C GLY A 328 -27.46 14.54 -13.64
N THR A 329 -26.25 14.98 -13.26
CA THR A 329 -25.01 14.28 -13.60
C THR A 329 -24.63 13.26 -12.51
N THR A 330 -24.38 12.02 -12.92
CA THR A 330 -23.82 10.99 -12.03
C THR A 330 -22.31 11.14 -11.95
N THR A 331 -21.80 11.30 -10.74
CA THR A 331 -20.38 11.18 -10.41
C THR A 331 -20.11 9.84 -9.74
N TYR A 332 -18.95 9.27 -10.03
CA TYR A 332 -18.53 7.99 -9.48
C TYR A 332 -17.31 8.21 -8.59
N ASP A 333 -17.36 7.70 -7.37
CA ASP A 333 -16.25 7.68 -6.42
C ASP A 333 -15.73 6.24 -6.32
N TYR A 334 -14.47 6.01 -6.71
CA TYR A 334 -13.87 4.68 -6.74
C TYR A 334 -12.85 4.52 -5.61
N ARG A 335 -12.99 3.44 -4.84
CA ARG A 335 -12.19 3.19 -3.64
C ARG A 335 -11.49 1.84 -3.71
N PRO A 336 -10.17 1.76 -3.41
CA PRO A 336 -9.43 0.50 -3.46
C PRO A 336 -9.85 -0.40 -2.30
N LEU A 337 -10.21 -1.66 -2.54
CA LEU A 337 -10.48 -2.61 -1.46
C LEU A 337 -9.29 -3.54 -1.23
N PHE A 338 -9.23 -4.15 -0.04
CA PHE A 338 -8.22 -5.15 0.36
C PHE A 338 -8.83 -6.50 0.78
N THR A 339 -8.21 -7.60 0.36
CA THR A 339 -8.61 -8.94 0.84
C THR A 339 -8.27 -9.06 2.33
N ASN A 340 -9.00 -9.87 3.09
CA ASN A 340 -8.72 -10.09 4.52
C ASN A 340 -7.26 -10.49 4.76
N ARG A 341 -6.70 -11.36 3.90
CA ARG A 341 -5.27 -11.73 3.96
C ARG A 341 -4.35 -10.53 3.74
N ALA A 342 -4.58 -9.77 2.68
CA ALA A 342 -3.74 -8.61 2.39
C ALA A 342 -3.81 -7.59 3.51
N LEU A 343 -5.00 -7.19 3.93
CA LEU A 343 -5.19 -6.20 4.97
C LEU A 343 -4.62 -6.67 6.31
N SER A 344 -4.83 -7.94 6.69
CA SER A 344 -4.27 -8.50 7.93
C SER A 344 -2.74 -8.47 7.93
N ASN A 345 -2.10 -8.84 6.83
CA ASN A 345 -0.64 -8.80 6.72
C ASN A 345 -0.10 -7.36 6.75
N LEU A 346 -0.73 -6.43 6.04
CA LEU A 346 -0.31 -5.03 5.99
C LEU A 346 -0.48 -4.34 7.35
N VAL A 347 -1.67 -4.45 7.97
CA VAL A 347 -1.95 -3.89 9.30
C VAL A 347 -1.06 -4.53 10.37
N GLY A 348 -0.84 -5.85 10.28
CA GLY A 348 0.10 -6.56 11.15
C GLY A 348 1.52 -6.00 11.07
N GLN A 349 2.03 -5.74 9.85
CA GLN A 349 3.35 -5.10 9.67
C GLN A 349 3.38 -3.64 10.15
N ILE A 350 2.32 -2.86 9.90
CA ILE A 350 2.19 -1.48 10.36
C ILE A 350 2.24 -1.40 11.89
N SER A 351 1.67 -2.38 12.60
CA SER A 351 1.66 -2.40 14.08
C SER A 351 3.05 -2.41 14.72
N TYR A 352 4.10 -2.79 13.98
CA TYR A 352 5.49 -2.74 14.44
C TYR A 352 6.18 -1.39 14.25
N ASN A 353 5.46 -0.38 13.74
CA ASN A 353 5.95 0.98 13.61
C ASN A 353 4.95 1.94 14.25
N GLU A 354 5.33 2.55 15.37
CA GLU A 354 4.43 3.38 16.19
C GLU A 354 3.82 4.55 15.40
N THR A 355 4.63 5.27 14.61
CA THR A 355 4.16 6.39 13.79
C THR A 355 3.18 5.94 12.71
N ALA A 356 3.50 4.84 12.00
CA ALA A 356 2.61 4.29 10.98
C ALA A 356 1.30 3.77 11.62
N SER A 357 1.38 3.14 12.78
CA SER A 357 0.22 2.60 13.50
C SER A 357 -0.69 3.71 14.02
N SER A 358 -0.15 4.78 14.63
CA SER A 358 -0.94 5.91 15.12
C SER A 358 -1.63 6.64 13.97
N ARG A 359 -0.91 6.90 12.86
CA ARG A 359 -1.50 7.55 11.67
C ARG A 359 -2.72 6.80 11.11
N LEU A 360 -2.58 5.49 10.91
CA LEU A 360 -3.68 4.68 10.38
C LEU A 360 -4.83 4.59 11.39
N GLY A 361 -4.51 4.37 12.68
CA GLY A 361 -5.49 4.33 13.75
C GLY A 361 -6.30 5.62 13.86
N GLU A 362 -5.62 6.77 13.89
CA GLU A 362 -6.26 8.09 13.96
C GLU A 362 -7.18 8.35 12.76
N SER A 363 -6.73 8.04 11.53
CA SER A 363 -7.56 8.22 10.34
C SER A 363 -8.85 7.38 10.39
N VAL A 364 -8.73 6.10 10.76
CA VAL A 364 -9.88 5.19 10.89
C VAL A 364 -10.81 5.62 12.04
N THR A 365 -10.27 6.08 13.17
CA THR A 365 -11.07 6.60 14.29
C THR A 365 -11.86 7.85 13.88
N VAL A 366 -11.22 8.81 13.20
CA VAL A 366 -11.90 10.02 12.70
C VAL A 366 -12.99 9.67 11.70
N TYR A 367 -12.73 8.73 10.79
CA TYR A 367 -13.73 8.25 9.83
C TYR A 367 -14.92 7.60 10.53
N ASN A 368 -14.69 6.66 11.45
CA ASN A 368 -15.76 5.97 12.18
C ASN A 368 -16.61 6.93 13.00
N GLN A 369 -15.99 7.94 13.65
CA GLN A 369 -16.72 8.96 14.38
C GLN A 369 -17.64 9.76 13.45
N LYS A 370 -17.14 10.17 12.28
CA LYS A 370 -17.97 10.87 11.29
C LYS A 370 -19.15 10.03 10.83
N VAL A 371 -18.93 8.76 10.48
CA VAL A 371 -20.00 7.83 10.05
C VAL A 371 -21.03 7.64 11.16
N PHE A 372 -20.59 7.50 12.41
CA PHE A 372 -21.46 7.39 13.56
C PHE A 372 -22.28 8.67 13.80
N ASP A 373 -21.67 9.85 13.70
CA ASP A 373 -22.38 11.13 13.84
C ASP A 373 -23.44 11.34 12.74
N ASP A 374 -23.11 11.00 11.49
CA ASP A 374 -24.05 11.04 10.36
C ASP A 374 -25.22 10.04 10.55
N ALA A 375 -24.94 8.85 11.10
CA ALA A 375 -25.95 7.85 11.45
C ALA A 375 -26.87 8.34 12.58
N VAL A 376 -26.31 8.98 13.62
CA VAL A 376 -27.07 9.59 14.72
C VAL A 376 -27.98 10.71 14.21
N ALA A 377 -27.50 11.55 13.28
CA ALA A 377 -28.32 12.58 12.65
C ALA A 377 -29.51 11.97 11.89
N THR A 378 -29.25 10.92 11.11
CA THR A 378 -30.30 10.19 10.37
C THR A 378 -31.35 9.59 11.31
N TYR A 379 -30.92 9.00 12.42
CA TYR A 379 -31.82 8.48 13.45
C TYR A 379 -32.67 9.59 14.08
N LYS A 380 -32.08 10.73 14.43
CA LYS A 380 -32.82 11.86 15.02
C LYS A 380 -33.89 12.44 14.08
N ASP A 381 -33.64 12.41 12.78
CA ASP A 381 -34.56 12.92 11.76
C ASP A 381 -35.69 11.93 11.41
N SER A 382 -35.40 10.63 11.39
CA SER A 382 -36.30 9.61 10.83
C SER A 382 -36.79 8.56 11.83
N GLY A 383 -36.10 8.39 12.96
CA GLY A 383 -36.27 7.28 13.90
C GLY A 383 -35.67 5.95 13.41
N ASP A 384 -35.01 5.91 12.25
CA ASP A 384 -34.35 4.70 11.74
C ASP A 384 -32.97 4.52 12.39
N PHE A 385 -32.84 3.48 13.22
CA PHE A 385 -31.61 3.16 13.95
C PHE A 385 -30.67 2.22 13.16
N THR A 386 -31.11 1.70 12.00
CA THR A 386 -30.31 0.82 11.14
C THR A 386 -28.94 1.40 10.79
N PRO A 387 -28.81 2.71 10.45
CA PRO A 387 -27.50 3.31 10.21
C PRO A 387 -26.59 3.33 11.45
N VAL A 388 -27.16 3.48 12.65
CA VAL A 388 -26.41 3.48 13.92
C VAL A 388 -25.88 2.08 14.18
N ASP A 389 -26.71 1.05 14.01
CA ASP A 389 -26.29 -0.36 14.13
C ASP A 389 -25.12 -0.67 13.19
N ALA A 390 -25.23 -0.26 11.93
CA ALA A 390 -24.17 -0.47 10.93
C ALA A 390 -22.86 0.26 11.30
N ALA A 391 -22.94 1.48 11.82
CA ALA A 391 -21.77 2.24 12.24
C ALA A 391 -21.07 1.58 13.45
N VAL A 392 -21.84 1.17 14.45
CA VAL A 392 -21.31 0.47 15.64
C VAL A 392 -20.66 -0.86 15.26
N ASP A 393 -21.32 -1.64 14.39
CA ASP A 393 -20.80 -2.90 13.88
C ASP A 393 -19.48 -2.72 13.14
N ALA A 394 -19.42 -1.74 12.23
CA ALA A 394 -18.24 -1.46 11.43
C ALA A 394 -17.05 -1.04 12.28
N GLN A 395 -17.27 -0.17 13.26
CA GLN A 395 -16.23 0.27 14.20
C GLN A 395 -15.69 -0.90 15.02
N CYS A 396 -16.58 -1.68 15.66
CA CYS A 396 -16.17 -2.79 16.52
C CYS A 396 -15.42 -3.85 15.72
N ARG A 397 -15.93 -4.22 14.55
CA ARG A 397 -15.29 -5.16 13.65
C ARG A 397 -13.92 -4.69 13.18
N THR A 398 -13.78 -3.42 12.81
CA THR A 398 -12.49 -2.88 12.37
C THR A 398 -11.45 -2.91 13.50
N ASN A 399 -11.84 -2.53 14.71
CA ASN A 399 -10.97 -2.61 15.90
C ASN A 399 -10.55 -4.04 16.19
N GLY A 400 -11.49 -4.98 16.11
CA GLY A 400 -11.22 -6.41 16.23
C GLY A 400 -10.23 -6.91 15.18
N PHE A 401 -10.43 -6.52 13.92
CA PHE A 401 -9.56 -6.87 12.80
C PHE A 401 -8.13 -6.39 13.03
N PHE A 402 -7.94 -5.15 13.48
CA PHE A 402 -6.61 -4.59 13.75
C PHE A 402 -5.88 -5.37 14.86
N ALA A 403 -6.59 -5.68 15.96
CA ALA A 403 -6.05 -6.50 17.03
C ALA A 403 -5.69 -7.93 16.55
N GLY A 404 -6.55 -8.52 15.72
CA GLY A 404 -6.32 -9.83 15.10
C GLY A 404 -5.08 -9.82 14.19
N ALA A 405 -4.95 -8.80 13.34
CA ALA A 405 -3.82 -8.63 12.41
C ALA A 405 -2.47 -8.52 13.14
N ALA A 406 -2.39 -7.68 14.17
CA ALA A 406 -1.20 -7.57 15.02
C ALA A 406 -0.89 -8.91 15.71
N GLY A 407 -1.91 -9.57 16.24
CA GLY A 407 -1.76 -10.88 16.88
C GLY A 407 -1.36 -12.01 15.91
N TYR A 408 -1.80 -11.94 14.65
CA TYR A 408 -1.40 -12.87 13.59
C TYR A 408 0.08 -12.70 13.24
N GLN A 409 0.53 -11.46 13.10
CA GLN A 409 1.93 -11.14 12.85
C GLN A 409 2.85 -11.68 13.96
N MET A 410 2.53 -11.42 15.21
CA MET A 410 3.34 -11.84 16.36
C MET A 410 3.50 -13.35 16.48
N VAL A 411 2.42 -14.12 16.22
CA VAL A 411 2.50 -15.59 16.23
C VAL A 411 3.38 -16.09 15.10
N ASN A 412 3.24 -15.54 13.89
CA ASN A 412 4.07 -15.94 12.74
C ASN A 412 5.56 -15.67 12.98
N ASP A 413 5.91 -14.59 13.66
CA ASP A 413 7.30 -14.28 14.01
C ASP A 413 7.87 -15.22 15.09
N ALA A 414 7.01 -15.83 15.92
CA ALA A 414 7.44 -16.76 16.98
C ALA A 414 7.63 -18.21 16.47
N GLN A 415 6.96 -18.61 15.39
CA GLN A 415 7.05 -19.97 14.80
C GLN A 415 8.46 -20.48 14.43
N PRO A 416 9.42 -19.65 13.97
CA PRO A 416 10.75 -20.14 13.56
C PRO A 416 11.62 -20.67 14.70
N PHE A 417 11.22 -20.48 15.96
CA PHE A 417 12.12 -20.67 17.10
C PHE A 417 11.85 -21.95 17.92
N ASN A 418 10.59 -22.23 18.35
CA ASN A 418 10.10 -23.51 18.91
C ASN A 418 8.64 -23.39 19.44
N GLU A 419 8.04 -24.53 19.84
CA GLU A 419 6.67 -24.62 20.40
C GLU A 419 6.46 -23.79 21.68
N ASP A 420 7.49 -23.66 22.53
CA ASP A 420 7.40 -22.89 23.78
C ASP A 420 7.25 -21.38 23.52
N GLN A 421 7.97 -20.86 22.52
CA GLN A 421 7.89 -19.46 22.12
C GLN A 421 6.60 -19.15 21.37
N GLU A 422 6.11 -20.06 20.52
CA GLU A 422 4.79 -19.94 19.89
C GLU A 422 3.66 -19.94 20.94
N SER A 423 3.75 -20.79 21.96
CA SER A 423 2.79 -20.82 23.07
C SER A 423 2.82 -19.54 23.90
N SER A 424 4.02 -19.01 24.17
CA SER A 424 4.20 -17.75 24.90
C SER A 424 3.66 -16.55 24.10
N ALA A 425 3.95 -16.51 22.80
CA ALA A 425 3.41 -15.50 21.90
C ALA A 425 1.88 -15.59 21.82
N SER A 426 1.32 -16.80 21.77
CA SER A 426 -0.13 -17.01 21.78
C SER A 426 -0.79 -16.50 23.06
N SER A 427 -0.15 -16.69 24.23
CA SER A 427 -0.61 -16.11 25.49
C SER A 427 -0.54 -14.59 25.48
N GLY A 428 0.58 -14.01 25.04
CA GLY A 428 0.72 -12.54 24.95
C GLY A 428 -0.29 -11.91 23.99
N VAL A 429 -0.62 -12.60 22.89
CA VAL A 429 -1.66 -12.16 21.96
C VAL A 429 -3.05 -12.22 22.59
N GLN A 430 -3.32 -13.15 23.51
CA GLN A 430 -4.58 -13.16 24.24
C GLN A 430 -4.70 -11.95 25.17
N ASP A 431 -3.63 -11.59 25.89
CA ASP A 431 -3.63 -10.38 26.73
C ASP A 431 -3.82 -9.11 25.89
N MET A 432 -3.20 -9.04 24.70
CA MET A 432 -3.39 -7.93 23.76
C MET A 432 -4.81 -7.87 23.21
N LYS A 433 -5.41 -9.02 22.88
CA LYS A 433 -6.81 -9.11 22.45
C LYS A 433 -7.74 -8.57 23.53
N ASP A 434 -7.54 -8.99 24.78
CA ASP A 434 -8.38 -8.57 25.90
C ASP A 434 -8.22 -7.06 26.16
N ALA A 435 -7.00 -6.51 26.07
CA ALA A 435 -6.76 -5.07 26.16
C ALA A 435 -7.43 -4.29 25.02
N ALA A 436 -7.31 -4.75 23.77
CA ALA A 436 -7.94 -4.11 22.61
C ALA A 436 -9.47 -4.17 22.66
N LEU A 437 -10.03 -5.26 23.19
CA LEU A 437 -11.47 -5.41 23.42
C LEU A 437 -11.98 -4.39 24.45
N MET A 438 -11.26 -4.20 25.55
CA MET A 438 -11.61 -3.20 26.55
C MET A 438 -11.54 -1.78 25.99
N GLN A 439 -10.49 -1.45 25.23
CA GLN A 439 -10.38 -0.16 24.54
C GLN A 439 -11.54 0.06 23.56
N ASN A 440 -11.95 -0.98 22.83
CA ASN A 440 -13.13 -0.92 21.96
C ASN A 440 -14.41 -0.57 22.75
N TYR A 441 -14.62 -1.19 23.92
CA TYR A 441 -15.78 -0.90 24.77
C TYR A 441 -15.76 0.54 25.28
N GLU A 442 -14.59 1.01 25.72
CA GLU A 442 -14.40 2.36 26.25
C GLU A 442 -14.68 3.42 25.17
N GLN A 443 -14.09 3.28 23.98
CA GLN A 443 -14.28 4.21 22.86
C GLN A 443 -15.73 4.22 22.36
N LEU A 444 -16.34 3.05 22.18
CA LEU A 444 -17.73 2.95 21.75
C LEU A 444 -18.66 3.59 22.79
N THR A 445 -18.47 3.28 24.07
CA THR A 445 -19.33 3.83 25.14
C THR A 445 -19.19 5.35 25.22
N ALA A 446 -17.97 5.89 25.11
CA ALA A 446 -17.78 7.34 25.08
C ALA A 446 -18.53 7.99 23.89
N SER A 447 -18.48 7.37 22.72
CA SER A 447 -19.18 7.83 21.51
C SER A 447 -20.71 7.81 21.71
N LEU A 448 -21.24 6.70 22.25
CA LEU A 448 -22.66 6.53 22.56
C LEU A 448 -23.15 7.55 23.61
N LEU A 449 -22.40 7.78 24.69
CA LEU A 449 -22.74 8.78 25.70
C LEU A 449 -22.76 10.20 25.12
N ASN A 450 -21.81 10.52 24.25
CA ASN A 450 -21.67 11.85 23.66
C ASN A 450 -22.65 12.10 22.49
N SER A 451 -23.30 11.05 21.97
CA SER A 451 -24.19 11.13 20.81
C SER A 451 -25.52 11.86 21.06
N GLY A 452 -25.97 11.89 22.31
CA GLY A 452 -27.32 12.34 22.67
C GLY A 452 -28.44 11.41 22.19
N LEU A 453 -28.14 10.13 21.95
CA LEU A 453 -29.13 9.09 21.65
C LEU A 453 -29.90 8.61 22.90
N TYR A 454 -29.28 8.72 24.07
CA TYR A 454 -29.83 8.24 25.34
C TYR A 454 -30.29 9.41 26.20
N ASP A 455 -31.43 9.25 26.88
CA ASP A 455 -31.94 10.26 27.80
C ASP A 455 -31.40 10.07 29.23
N SER A 456 -31.74 10.99 30.13
CA SER A 456 -31.28 10.93 31.52
C SER A 456 -31.77 9.68 32.26
N ASP A 457 -32.94 9.13 31.91
CA ASP A 457 -33.48 7.92 32.54
C ASP A 457 -32.70 6.67 32.10
N ASP A 458 -32.31 6.62 30.81
CA ASP A 458 -31.42 5.60 30.26
C ASP A 458 -30.07 5.60 30.99
N LEU A 459 -29.44 6.78 31.06
CA LEU A 459 -28.11 6.97 31.62
C LEU A 459 -28.06 6.70 33.14
N LEU A 460 -28.99 7.26 33.91
CA LEU A 460 -29.08 7.00 35.35
C LEU A 460 -29.42 5.54 35.64
N GLY A 461 -30.26 4.93 34.80
CA GLY A 461 -30.56 3.52 34.89
C GLY A 461 -29.32 2.66 34.65
N ALA A 462 -28.50 2.95 33.64
CA ALA A 462 -27.26 2.23 33.36
C ALA A 462 -26.27 2.34 34.54
N VAL A 463 -26.14 3.53 35.14
CA VAL A 463 -25.36 3.74 36.38
C VAL A 463 -25.88 2.91 37.54
N ARG A 464 -27.20 2.85 37.73
CA ARG A 464 -27.81 2.06 38.81
C ARG A 464 -27.56 0.57 38.61
N ASP A 465 -27.82 0.07 37.40
CA ASP A 465 -27.80 -1.36 37.09
C ASP A 465 -26.35 -1.89 37.04
N SER A 466 -25.37 -1.04 36.70
CA SER A 466 -23.92 -1.34 36.78
C SER A 466 -23.32 -1.32 38.19
N GLY A 467 -24.13 -1.01 39.21
CA GLY A 467 -23.71 -0.91 40.60
C GLY A 467 -22.96 0.40 40.87
N LYS A 468 -23.74 1.49 40.96
CA LYS A 468 -23.30 2.87 41.22
C LYS A 468 -22.09 2.93 42.15
N ASN A 469 -21.01 3.55 41.67
CA ASN A 469 -19.79 3.75 42.43
C ASN A 469 -19.03 4.98 41.92
N ARG A 470 -17.90 5.28 42.56
CA ARG A 470 -17.09 6.46 42.23
C ARG A 470 -16.68 6.53 40.76
N GLN A 471 -16.52 5.41 40.04
CA GLN A 471 -16.12 5.41 38.63
C GLN A 471 -17.29 5.69 37.69
N THR A 472 -18.49 5.17 37.99
CA THR A 472 -19.70 5.51 37.20
C THR A 472 -20.03 7.00 37.33
N ASP A 473 -19.78 7.58 38.51
CA ASP A 473 -19.95 9.02 38.78
C ASP A 473 -18.92 9.92 38.05
N ARG A 474 -17.92 9.34 37.38
CA ARG A 474 -16.96 10.10 36.55
C ARG A 474 -17.38 10.21 35.10
N VAL A 475 -18.35 9.42 34.67
CA VAL A 475 -18.79 9.35 33.26
C VAL A 475 -20.24 9.80 33.08
N VAL A 476 -21.08 9.69 34.12
CA VAL A 476 -22.45 10.20 34.16
C VAL A 476 -22.66 10.87 35.51
N ASP A 477 -23.20 12.10 35.51
CA ASP A 477 -23.47 12.84 36.75
C ASP A 477 -24.78 12.40 37.44
N GLU A 478 -25.10 13.04 38.56
CA GLU A 478 -26.31 12.74 39.34
C GLU A 478 -27.62 13.15 38.67
N ASP A 479 -27.56 14.04 37.68
CA ASP A 479 -28.68 14.52 36.89
C ASP A 479 -28.87 13.70 35.59
N GLY A 480 -27.98 12.73 35.33
CA GLY A 480 -28.02 11.88 34.15
C GLY A 480 -27.45 12.56 32.91
N ASN A 481 -26.47 13.46 33.07
CA ASN A 481 -25.72 14.03 31.96
C ASN A 481 -24.39 13.28 31.75
N PRO A 482 -23.97 13.05 30.49
CA PRO A 482 -22.66 12.49 30.20
C PRO A 482 -21.55 13.49 30.56
N LEU A 483 -20.57 13.04 31.34
CA LEU A 483 -19.41 13.83 31.74
C LEU A 483 -18.24 13.73 30.76
N THR A 484 -18.34 12.82 29.79
CA THR A 484 -17.31 12.59 28.76
C THR A 484 -17.36 13.60 27.60
N VAL A 485 -18.36 14.48 27.59
CA VAL A 485 -18.50 15.52 26.57
C VAL A 485 -17.39 16.55 26.75
N GLY A 486 -16.54 16.69 25.72
CA GLY A 486 -15.45 17.67 25.72
C GLY A 486 -14.21 17.26 26.51
N MET A 487 -14.14 16.02 27.01
CA MET A 487 -12.90 15.45 27.53
C MET A 487 -11.87 15.34 26.41
N ASP A 488 -10.62 15.69 26.68
CA ASP A 488 -9.53 15.41 25.77
C ASP A 488 -9.11 13.92 25.81
N PRO A 489 -8.39 13.41 24.79
CA PRO A 489 -8.00 12.00 24.76
C PRO A 489 -7.25 11.52 26.01
N SER A 490 -6.45 12.38 26.66
CA SER A 490 -5.70 12.02 27.87
C SER A 490 -6.61 11.90 29.11
N GLU A 491 -7.73 12.61 29.15
CA GLU A 491 -8.75 12.48 30.20
C GLU A 491 -9.57 11.19 30.04
N ILE A 492 -9.85 10.80 28.80
CA ILE A 492 -10.49 9.50 28.50
C ILE A 492 -9.56 8.34 28.87
N GLU A 493 -8.25 8.53 28.76
CA GLU A 493 -7.22 7.55 29.14
C GLU A 493 -7.08 7.33 30.67
N ASP A 494 -7.73 8.14 31.51
CA ASP A 494 -7.72 7.94 32.97
C ASP A 494 -8.38 6.59 33.34
N THR A 495 -7.67 5.78 34.13
CA THR A 495 -8.09 4.43 34.52
C THR A 495 -9.48 4.37 35.16
N GLY A 496 -9.87 5.39 35.92
CA GLY A 496 -11.19 5.44 36.53
C GLY A 496 -12.29 5.91 35.58
N VAL A 497 -11.97 6.77 34.60
CA VAL A 497 -12.90 7.11 33.50
C VAL A 497 -13.14 5.87 32.65
N LYS A 498 -12.08 5.16 32.24
CA LYS A 498 -12.15 3.87 31.53
C LYS A 498 -13.00 2.83 32.25
N ALA A 499 -12.75 2.63 33.54
CA ALA A 499 -13.55 1.73 34.35
C ALA A 499 -15.02 2.17 34.48
N GLY A 500 -15.30 3.48 34.44
CA GLY A 500 -16.65 4.03 34.39
C GLY A 500 -17.33 3.72 33.06
N LEU A 501 -16.64 3.97 31.95
CA LEU A 501 -17.11 3.71 30.58
C LEU A 501 -17.47 2.23 30.39
N ASP A 502 -16.56 1.31 30.72
CA ASP A 502 -16.83 -0.14 30.60
C ASP A 502 -18.10 -0.56 31.37
N ARG A 503 -18.22 -0.10 32.62
CA ARG A 503 -19.36 -0.41 33.50
C ARG A 503 -20.67 0.14 32.98
N VAL A 504 -20.72 1.44 32.65
CA VAL A 504 -21.96 2.08 32.19
C VAL A 504 -22.36 1.49 30.83
N GLY A 505 -21.40 1.32 29.92
CA GLY A 505 -21.64 0.75 28.60
C GLY A 505 -22.18 -0.67 28.64
N GLY A 506 -21.84 -1.47 29.66
CA GLY A 506 -22.37 -2.82 29.85
C GLY A 506 -23.86 -2.89 30.20
N TYR A 507 -24.52 -1.75 30.46
CA TYR A 507 -25.94 -1.65 30.81
C TYR A 507 -26.64 -0.51 30.05
N LEU A 508 -26.02 0.00 28.97
CA LEU A 508 -26.51 1.13 28.19
C LEU A 508 -27.41 0.65 27.04
N TYR A 509 -28.69 0.99 27.13
CA TYR A 509 -29.70 0.74 26.10
C TYR A 509 -30.85 1.73 26.31
N HIS A 510 -31.66 1.93 25.27
CA HIS A 510 -32.84 2.78 25.36
C HIS A 510 -33.95 2.05 26.12
N ARG A 511 -34.27 2.49 27.35
CA ARG A 511 -35.09 1.73 28.31
C ARG A 511 -36.57 1.70 27.96
N ALA A 512 -37.04 2.69 27.21
CA ALA A 512 -38.45 2.79 26.88
C ALA A 512 -38.92 1.65 25.96
N ASP A 513 -38.05 1.17 25.07
CA ASP A 513 -38.38 0.16 24.06
C ASP A 513 -37.33 -0.96 23.89
N GLY A 514 -36.19 -0.88 24.58
CA GLY A 514 -35.11 -1.86 24.50
C GLY A 514 -34.26 -1.78 23.23
N THR A 515 -34.37 -0.69 22.47
CA THR A 515 -33.55 -0.45 21.27
C THR A 515 -32.20 0.18 21.63
N LEU A 516 -31.32 0.36 20.64
CA LEU A 516 -29.97 0.93 20.83
C LEU A 516 -29.18 0.18 21.92
N ASP A 517 -29.36 -1.14 21.97
CA ASP A 517 -28.64 -2.03 22.86
C ASP A 517 -27.46 -2.67 22.12
N TYR A 518 -26.25 -2.23 22.47
CA TYR A 518 -25.01 -2.65 21.84
C TYR A 518 -24.14 -3.49 22.79
N THR A 519 -24.67 -3.98 23.92
CA THR A 519 -23.86 -4.70 24.92
C THR A 519 -23.27 -6.00 24.38
N ASP A 520 -24.01 -6.68 23.49
CA ASP A 520 -23.57 -7.90 22.82
C ASP A 520 -22.79 -7.58 21.54
N THR A 521 -23.28 -6.62 20.75
CA THR A 521 -22.70 -6.19 19.47
C THR A 521 -21.24 -5.79 19.58
N ARG A 522 -20.90 -5.01 20.63
CA ARG A 522 -19.52 -4.58 20.89
C ARG A 522 -18.54 -5.74 21.07
N TYR A 523 -19.02 -6.90 21.53
CA TYR A 523 -18.23 -8.12 21.66
C TYR A 523 -18.25 -8.96 20.39
N SER A 524 -19.44 -9.25 19.85
CA SER A 524 -19.59 -10.15 18.70
C SER A 524 -18.89 -9.59 17.46
N SER A 525 -19.12 -8.31 17.14
CA SER A 525 -18.58 -7.70 15.94
C SER A 525 -17.06 -7.53 16.02
N PHE A 526 -16.54 -7.18 17.21
CA PHE A 526 -15.09 -7.20 17.48
C PHE A 526 -14.51 -8.60 17.27
N LYS A 527 -15.15 -9.63 17.82
CA LYS A 527 -14.68 -11.00 17.69
C LYS A 527 -14.67 -11.46 16.23
N ASP A 528 -15.70 -11.12 15.47
CA ASP A 528 -15.81 -11.47 14.05
C ASP A 528 -14.68 -10.82 13.24
N GLY A 529 -14.39 -9.54 13.49
CA GLY A 529 -13.24 -8.86 12.90
C GLY A 529 -11.90 -9.50 13.28
N TYR A 530 -11.72 -9.82 14.56
CA TYR A 530 -10.51 -10.48 15.06
C TYR A 530 -10.27 -11.84 14.39
N GLU A 531 -11.31 -12.66 14.27
CA GLU A 531 -11.24 -13.98 13.61
C GLU A 531 -11.03 -13.84 12.09
N ALA A 532 -11.59 -12.81 11.45
CA ALA A 532 -11.38 -12.54 10.02
C ALA A 532 -9.91 -12.20 9.71
N ALA A 533 -9.23 -11.48 10.61
CA ALA A 533 -7.81 -11.14 10.49
C ALA A 533 -6.88 -12.26 10.98
N LYS A 534 -7.30 -13.06 11.95
CA LYS A 534 -6.54 -14.16 12.55
C LYS A 534 -7.45 -15.36 12.81
N PRO A 535 -7.60 -16.28 11.83
CA PRO A 535 -8.48 -17.43 11.99
C PRO A 535 -8.03 -18.35 13.15
N SER A 536 -8.96 -18.73 14.03
CA SER A 536 -8.72 -19.70 15.11
C SER A 536 -8.27 -21.08 14.65
N SER A 537 -8.45 -21.43 13.37
CA SER A 537 -7.93 -22.66 12.76
C SER A 537 -6.40 -22.69 12.61
N GLY A 538 -5.72 -21.56 12.86
CA GLY A 538 -4.28 -21.39 12.66
C GLY A 538 -3.87 -21.24 11.20
N GLY A 539 -4.83 -21.29 10.26
CA GLY A 539 -4.59 -21.05 8.84
C GLY A 539 -4.43 -19.57 8.51
N ALA A 540 -3.86 -19.28 7.34
CA ALA A 540 -3.81 -17.90 6.83
C ALA A 540 -5.23 -17.33 6.64
N PRO A 541 -5.42 -16.01 6.81
CA PRO A 541 -6.70 -15.38 6.54
C PRO A 541 -7.16 -15.61 5.09
N ALA A 542 -8.46 -15.42 4.84
CA ALA A 542 -9.05 -15.65 3.53
C ALA A 542 -8.43 -14.72 2.48
N HIS A 543 -7.99 -15.31 1.35
CA HIS A 543 -7.52 -14.58 0.17
C HIS A 543 -8.63 -14.53 -0.88
N SER A 544 -9.71 -13.83 -0.56
CA SER A 544 -10.84 -13.74 -1.47
C SER A 544 -11.72 -12.55 -1.16
N TRP A 545 -12.10 -11.83 -2.20
CA TRP A 545 -13.40 -11.17 -2.30
C TRP A 545 -14.45 -12.27 -2.30
N GLY A 546 -15.48 -12.20 -1.44
CA GLY A 546 -16.45 -13.28 -1.20
C GLY A 546 -16.82 -14.12 -2.44
N GLY A 547 -16.83 -15.45 -2.25
CA GLY A 547 -17.09 -16.46 -3.29
C GLY A 547 -18.41 -16.33 -4.03
#